data_AF-A0A959Z1S4-F1
#
_entry.id   AF-A0A959Z1S4-F1
#
_cell.length_a   1.000
_cell.length_b   1.000
_cell.length_c   1.000
_cell.angle_alpha   90.00
_cell.angle_beta   90.00
_cell.angle_gamma   90.00
#
_symmetry.space_group_name_H-M   'P 1'
#
loop_
_entity.id
_entity.type
_entity.pdbx_description
1 polymer ?
#
loop_
_entity_poly.entity_id
_entity_poly.type
_entity_poly.pdbx_seq_one_letter_code
_entity_poly.pdbx_strand_id
1 'polypeptide(L)'
;LQHESNGPANISFEGVRVASSGHYSLSTTTLDGALIRNEVKVSLSGPEAHAELNGVYLLNGTTHCDNHTYIGHDVPDCTSDELYKGIVAGKGTGVFNGKVYVKQDAQRTRAYQSNANILQGDDAKVYTKPELEIYADDVKCSHGCTIGRLDEQGLFYLRSRGVSDAEA
;
A
#
# COMPACT_ATOMS: atom_id res chain seq x y z
N LEU A 1 12.74 -5.17 3.03
CA LEU A 1 13.28 -3.91 3.58
C LEU A 1 14.12 -3.25 2.48
N GLN A 2 13.87 -1.96 2.22
CA GLN A 2 14.61 -1.15 1.24
C GLN A 2 15.20 0.06 1.96
N HIS A 3 16.52 0.17 1.90
CA HIS A 3 17.32 1.25 2.47
C HIS A 3 18.51 1.48 1.53
N GLU A 4 18.25 2.25 0.48
CA GLU A 4 19.08 2.41 -0.71
C GLU A 4 19.86 3.74 -0.67
N SER A 5 20.38 4.13 0.50
CA SER A 5 21.10 5.39 0.67
C SER A 5 22.20 5.57 -0.41
N ASN A 6 22.16 6.68 -1.15
CA ASN A 6 23.05 6.99 -2.29
C ASN A 6 22.97 6.04 -3.50
N GLY A 7 21.98 5.14 -3.56
CA GLY A 7 21.70 4.31 -4.73
C GLY A 7 20.95 5.09 -5.83
N PRO A 8 21.16 4.77 -7.12
CA PRO A 8 20.58 5.53 -8.24
C PRO A 8 19.07 5.29 -8.38
N ALA A 9 18.62 4.04 -8.40
CA ALA A 9 17.22 3.63 -8.43
C ALA A 9 17.09 2.14 -8.05
N ASN A 10 16.03 1.78 -7.33
CA ASN A 10 15.63 0.39 -7.10
C ASN A 10 14.28 0.17 -7.81
N ILE A 11 14.26 -0.74 -8.80
CA ILE A 11 13.05 -1.12 -9.52
C ILE A 11 12.90 -2.62 -9.38
N SER A 12 11.79 -3.05 -8.79
CA SER A 12 11.50 -4.46 -8.53
C SER A 12 10.16 -4.86 -9.12
N PHE A 13 10.11 -6.10 -9.63
CA PHE A 13 8.90 -6.75 -10.10
C PHE A 13 8.80 -8.14 -9.47
N GLU A 14 7.68 -8.42 -8.84
CA GLU A 14 7.37 -9.72 -8.24
C GLU A 14 6.07 -10.26 -8.82
N GLY A 15 6.13 -11.49 -9.35
CA GLY A 15 4.97 -12.21 -9.89
C GLY A 15 4.69 -13.46 -9.08
N VAL A 16 3.49 -13.56 -8.52
CA VAL A 16 3.08 -14.66 -7.65
C VAL A 16 1.79 -15.28 -8.16
N ARG A 17 1.76 -16.61 -8.17
CA ARG A 17 0.55 -17.39 -8.45
C ARG A 17 0.25 -18.25 -7.24
N VAL A 18 -0.92 -18.04 -6.64
CA VAL A 18 -1.36 -18.79 -5.46
C VAL A 18 -2.33 -19.89 -5.93
N ALA A 19 -2.05 -21.13 -5.55
CA ALA A 19 -2.89 -22.29 -5.84
C ALA A 19 -3.99 -22.44 -4.78
N SER A 20 -4.85 -23.46 -4.93
CA SER A 20 -6.01 -23.68 -4.05
C SER A 20 -5.61 -23.76 -2.58
N SER A 21 -6.38 -23.09 -1.72
CA SER A 21 -6.16 -22.98 -0.28
C SER A 21 -4.75 -22.46 0.11
N GLY A 22 -4.02 -21.87 -0.84
CA GLY A 22 -2.71 -21.27 -0.63
C GLY A 22 -2.81 -19.90 0.02
N HIS A 23 -1.75 -19.51 0.73
CA HIS A 23 -1.63 -18.21 1.36
C HIS A 23 -0.31 -17.55 0.93
N TYR A 24 -0.39 -16.28 0.55
CA TYR A 24 0.77 -15.45 0.27
C TYR A 24 0.66 -14.17 1.08
N SER A 25 1.76 -13.77 1.73
CA SER A 25 1.86 -12.50 2.45
C SER A 25 3.18 -11.82 2.09
N LEU A 26 3.10 -10.53 1.78
CA LEU A 26 4.26 -9.68 1.52
C LEU A 26 4.19 -8.46 2.43
N SER A 27 5.32 -8.09 3.01
CA SER A 27 5.47 -6.86 3.78
C SER A 27 6.69 -6.07 3.30
N THR A 28 6.42 -4.91 2.70
CA THR A 28 7.45 -4.03 2.16
C THR A 28 7.64 -2.82 3.06
N THR A 29 8.87 -2.59 3.50
CA THR A 29 9.27 -1.37 4.21
C THR A 29 10.28 -0.61 3.40
N THR A 30 9.99 0.65 3.10
CA THR A 30 10.86 1.56 2.34
C THR A 30 11.26 2.74 3.22
N LEU A 31 12.56 2.90 3.43
CA LEU A 31 13.13 3.92 4.33
C LEU A 31 13.80 5.06 3.56
N ASP A 32 14.58 4.75 2.53
CA ASP A 32 15.24 5.76 1.70
C ASP A 32 15.68 5.21 0.33
N GLY A 33 16.04 6.15 -0.56
CA GLY A 33 16.52 5.91 -1.92
C GLY A 33 16.24 7.14 -2.81
N ALA A 34 16.88 7.23 -3.98
CA ALA A 34 16.56 8.31 -4.91
C ALA A 34 15.22 8.05 -5.63
N LEU A 35 15.07 6.87 -6.22
CA LEU A 35 13.85 6.37 -6.84
C LEU A 35 13.65 4.90 -6.46
N ILE A 36 12.48 4.57 -5.94
CA ILE A 36 12.07 3.20 -5.62
C ILE A 36 10.76 2.93 -6.37
N ARG A 37 10.72 1.85 -7.13
CA ARG A 37 9.48 1.34 -7.74
C ARG A 37 9.31 -0.14 -7.41
N ASN A 38 8.20 -0.45 -6.77
CA ASN A 38 7.80 -1.79 -6.40
C ASN A 38 6.59 -2.17 -7.24
N GLU A 39 6.69 -3.27 -7.98
CA GLU A 39 5.56 -3.81 -8.72
C GLU A 39 5.29 -5.23 -8.27
N VAL A 40 4.12 -5.45 -7.66
CA VAL A 40 3.71 -6.76 -7.14
C VAL A 40 2.46 -7.21 -7.86
N LYS A 41 2.53 -8.39 -8.47
CA LYS A 41 1.42 -8.99 -9.19
C LYS A 41 1.08 -10.35 -8.59
N VAL A 42 -0.07 -10.45 -7.94
CA VAL A 42 -0.58 -11.69 -7.37
C VAL A 42 -1.77 -12.19 -8.19
N SER A 43 -1.75 -13.48 -8.54
CA SER A 43 -2.87 -14.17 -9.19
C SER A 43 -3.38 -15.28 -8.27
N LEU A 44 -4.59 -15.12 -7.74
CA LEU A 44 -5.28 -16.11 -6.93
C LEU A 44 -5.98 -17.09 -7.87
N SER A 45 -5.29 -18.21 -8.15
CA SER A 45 -5.58 -19.09 -9.28
C SER A 45 -6.19 -20.45 -8.91
N GLY A 46 -6.35 -20.71 -7.61
CA GLY A 46 -7.11 -21.84 -7.09
C GLY A 46 -8.09 -21.35 -6.01
N PRO A 47 -9.24 -22.02 -5.85
CA PRO A 47 -10.26 -21.61 -4.88
C PRO A 47 -9.71 -21.54 -3.47
N GLU A 48 -10.31 -20.70 -2.62
CA GLU A 48 -9.90 -20.49 -1.22
C GLU A 48 -8.49 -19.89 -1.05
N ALA A 49 -7.84 -19.46 -2.13
CA ALA A 49 -6.56 -18.78 -2.05
C ALA A 49 -6.68 -17.39 -1.39
N HIS A 50 -5.62 -17.00 -0.69
CA HIS A 50 -5.52 -15.72 0.00
C HIS A 50 -4.22 -14.98 -0.36
N ALA A 51 -4.31 -13.65 -0.46
CA ALA A 51 -3.17 -12.75 -0.57
C ALA A 51 -3.25 -11.58 0.42
N GLU A 52 -2.14 -11.29 1.07
CA GLU A 52 -1.97 -10.15 1.95
C GLU A 52 -0.79 -9.29 1.48
N LEU A 53 -1.04 -8.01 1.15
CA LEU A 53 0.00 -7.08 0.72
C LEU A 53 0.07 -5.89 1.67
N ASN A 54 1.16 -5.83 2.44
CA ASN A 54 1.39 -4.78 3.43
C ASN A 54 2.58 -3.89 3.02
N GLY A 55 2.44 -2.59 3.20
CA GLY A 55 3.48 -1.62 2.87
C GLY A 55 3.59 -0.47 3.86
N VAL A 56 4.82 -0.10 4.20
CA VAL A 56 5.13 1.15 4.90
C VAL A 56 6.24 1.89 4.16
N TYR A 57 6.02 3.16 3.85
CA TYR A 57 7.05 4.04 3.31
C TYR A 57 7.22 5.29 4.17
N LEU A 58 8.47 5.53 4.59
CA LEU A 58 8.89 6.68 5.37
C LEU A 58 9.83 7.50 4.48
N LEU A 59 9.34 8.58 3.89
CA LEU A 59 10.07 9.31 2.86
C LEU A 59 10.48 10.68 3.36
N ASN A 60 11.71 11.10 3.08
CA ASN A 60 12.20 12.43 3.40
C ASN A 60 13.13 12.94 2.28
N GLY A 61 13.55 14.21 2.36
CA GLY A 61 14.46 14.80 1.38
C GLY A 61 13.80 14.84 0.01
N THR A 62 14.38 14.16 -0.98
CA THR A 62 13.85 14.08 -2.37
C THR A 62 13.50 12.66 -2.79
N THR A 63 13.34 11.73 -1.84
CA THR A 63 13.03 10.32 -2.16
C THR A 63 11.68 10.21 -2.87
N HIS A 64 11.69 9.49 -3.98
CA HIS A 64 10.49 9.07 -4.70
C HIS A 64 10.25 7.58 -4.50
N CYS A 65 9.11 7.20 -3.93
CA CYS A 65 8.72 5.79 -3.75
C CYS A 65 7.38 5.53 -4.40
N ASP A 66 7.33 4.51 -5.23
CA ASP A 66 6.19 4.15 -6.05
C ASP A 66 5.82 2.67 -5.82
N ASN A 67 4.65 2.44 -5.25
CA ASN A 67 4.13 1.11 -4.97
C ASN A 67 2.97 0.80 -5.89
N HIS A 68 3.19 -0.14 -6.81
CA HIS A 68 2.18 -0.68 -7.71
C HIS A 68 1.82 -2.10 -7.32
N THR A 69 0.53 -2.35 -7.15
CA THR A 69 0.03 -3.68 -6.83
C THR A 69 -1.08 -4.08 -7.78
N TYR A 70 -1.12 -5.37 -8.08
CA TYR A 70 -2.20 -6.02 -8.79
C TYR A 70 -2.57 -7.30 -8.07
N ILE A 71 -3.85 -7.44 -7.71
CA ILE A 71 -4.40 -8.70 -7.19
C ILE A 71 -5.50 -9.16 -8.13
N GLY A 72 -5.23 -10.25 -8.85
CA GLY A 72 -6.20 -10.92 -9.71
C GLY A 72 -6.92 -12.03 -8.96
N HIS A 73 -8.22 -11.87 -8.75
CA HIS A 73 -9.12 -12.94 -8.32
C HIS A 73 -9.58 -13.70 -9.57
N ASP A 74 -8.88 -14.81 -9.87
CA ASP A 74 -9.10 -15.56 -11.11
C ASP A 74 -10.21 -16.62 -10.99
N VAL A 75 -10.51 -17.04 -9.76
CA VAL A 75 -11.43 -18.14 -9.44
C VAL A 75 -12.25 -17.80 -8.19
N PRO A 76 -13.36 -18.53 -7.92
CA PRO A 76 -14.22 -18.26 -6.76
C PRO A 76 -13.54 -18.41 -5.39
N ASP A 77 -14.22 -17.91 -4.36
CA ASP A 77 -13.89 -18.14 -2.94
C ASP A 77 -12.54 -17.59 -2.47
N CYS A 78 -11.94 -16.70 -3.25
CA CYS A 78 -10.66 -16.07 -2.91
C CYS A 78 -10.83 -14.84 -2.01
N THR A 79 -9.80 -14.55 -1.22
CA THR A 79 -9.76 -13.37 -0.34
C THR A 79 -8.47 -12.59 -0.51
N SER A 80 -8.53 -11.27 -0.31
CA SER A 80 -7.32 -10.44 -0.29
C SER A 80 -7.42 -9.23 0.61
N ASP A 81 -6.33 -8.92 1.31
CA ASP A 81 -6.19 -7.75 2.16
C ASP A 81 -4.95 -6.95 1.75
N GLU A 82 -5.13 -5.64 1.56
CA GLU A 82 -4.05 -4.73 1.17
C GLU A 82 -4.03 -3.50 2.08
N LEU A 83 -2.87 -3.26 2.72
CA LEU A 83 -2.68 -2.15 3.65
C LEU A 83 -1.34 -1.44 3.37
N TYR A 84 -1.42 -0.22 2.85
CA TYR A 84 -0.26 0.63 2.60
C TYR A 84 -0.34 1.91 3.43
N LYS A 85 0.73 2.22 4.18
CA LYS A 85 0.83 3.42 5.01
C LYS A 85 2.03 4.27 4.63
N GLY A 86 1.81 5.57 4.53
CA GLY A 86 2.83 6.53 4.13
C GLY A 86 3.04 7.66 5.15
N ILE A 87 4.30 7.97 5.44
CA ILE A 87 4.69 9.25 6.04
C ILE A 87 5.69 9.89 5.08
N VAL A 88 5.36 11.08 4.58
CA VAL A 88 6.16 11.78 3.57
C VAL A 88 6.52 13.16 4.09
N ALA A 89 7.81 13.44 4.20
CA ALA A 89 8.37 14.69 4.67
C ALA A 89 9.28 15.35 3.62
N GLY A 90 9.67 16.61 3.85
CA GLY A 90 10.55 17.36 2.96
C GLY A 90 9.94 17.53 1.57
N LYS A 91 10.69 17.21 0.51
CA LYS A 91 10.24 17.17 -0.89
C LYS A 91 10.00 15.73 -1.37
N GLY A 92 9.78 14.81 -0.44
CA GLY A 92 9.52 13.41 -0.76
C GLY A 92 8.23 13.25 -1.57
N THR A 93 8.17 12.18 -2.37
CA THR A 93 6.99 11.83 -3.16
C THR A 93 6.64 10.36 -2.94
N GLY A 94 5.45 10.11 -2.40
CA GLY A 94 4.86 8.78 -2.32
C GLY A 94 3.85 8.56 -3.44
N VAL A 95 3.89 7.40 -4.08
CA VAL A 95 2.90 6.96 -5.06
C VAL A 95 2.37 5.59 -4.64
N PHE A 96 1.05 5.45 -4.68
CA PHE A 96 0.37 4.18 -4.50
C PHE A 96 -0.65 3.96 -5.63
N ASN A 97 -0.53 2.83 -6.32
CA ASN A 97 -1.45 2.42 -7.35
C ASN A 97 -1.77 0.94 -7.16
N GLY A 98 -2.89 0.65 -6.50
CA GLY A 98 -3.30 -0.72 -6.24
C GLY A 98 -4.56 -1.06 -7.02
N LYS A 99 -4.49 -2.14 -7.78
CA LYS A 99 -5.58 -2.63 -8.62
C LYS A 99 -6.04 -4.01 -8.16
N VAL A 100 -7.32 -4.12 -7.81
CA VAL A 100 -7.99 -5.41 -7.64
C VAL A 100 -8.82 -5.70 -8.88
N TYR A 101 -8.59 -6.86 -9.48
CA TYR A 101 -9.32 -7.34 -10.65
C TYR A 101 -10.07 -8.63 -10.30
N VAL A 102 -11.40 -8.63 -10.45
CA VAL A 102 -12.25 -9.77 -10.15
C VAL A 102 -12.90 -10.28 -11.44
N LYS A 103 -12.53 -11.50 -11.86
CA LYS A 103 -13.10 -12.14 -13.06
C LYS A 103 -14.58 -12.44 -12.87
N GLN A 104 -15.31 -12.54 -13.99
CA GLN A 104 -16.75 -12.78 -14.00
C GLN A 104 -17.17 -14.04 -13.22
N ASP A 105 -16.37 -15.11 -13.29
CA ASP A 105 -16.67 -16.36 -12.58
C ASP A 105 -16.10 -16.39 -11.15
N ALA A 106 -15.38 -15.36 -10.69
CA ALA A 106 -14.78 -15.29 -9.36
C ALA A 106 -15.79 -14.83 -8.30
N GLN A 107 -16.83 -15.64 -8.13
CA GLN A 107 -17.90 -15.38 -7.16
C GLN A 107 -17.41 -15.60 -5.72
N ARG A 108 -18.10 -14.97 -4.77
CA ARG A 108 -17.77 -14.95 -3.34
C ARG A 108 -16.39 -14.37 -3.00
N THR A 109 -15.80 -13.61 -3.93
CA THR A 109 -14.58 -12.85 -3.68
C THR A 109 -14.78 -11.85 -2.55
N ARG A 110 -13.79 -11.75 -1.65
CA ARG A 110 -13.69 -10.66 -0.67
C ARG A 110 -12.36 -9.95 -0.84
N ALA A 111 -12.39 -8.63 -1.02
CA ALA A 111 -11.18 -7.84 -1.19
C ALA A 111 -11.26 -6.50 -0.44
N TYR A 112 -10.23 -6.20 0.34
CA TYR A 112 -10.12 -4.94 1.07
C TYR A 112 -8.79 -4.28 0.72
N GLN A 113 -8.84 -2.99 0.38
CA GLN A 113 -7.67 -2.19 0.07
C GLN A 113 -7.71 -0.88 0.85
N SER A 114 -6.63 -0.56 1.56
CA SER A 114 -6.52 0.64 2.38
C SER A 114 -5.17 1.32 2.18
N ASN A 115 -5.20 2.60 1.83
CA ASN A 115 -4.01 3.44 1.73
C ASN A 115 -4.14 4.71 2.58
N ALA A 116 -3.34 4.82 3.65
CA ALA A 116 -3.39 5.95 4.58
C ALA A 116 -2.08 6.72 4.60
N ASN A 117 -2.15 8.04 4.45
CA ASN A 117 -0.97 8.87 4.22
C ASN A 117 -0.95 10.10 5.12
N ILE A 118 0.22 10.41 5.65
CA ILE A 118 0.53 11.64 6.38
C ILE A 118 1.59 12.43 5.60
N LEU A 119 1.26 13.68 5.31
CA LEU A 119 2.18 14.67 4.74
C LEU A 119 2.73 15.56 5.86
N GLN A 120 4.05 15.62 5.97
CA GLN A 120 4.75 16.47 6.93
C GLN A 120 5.53 17.56 6.20
N GLY A 121 5.04 18.80 6.31
CA GLY A 121 5.54 19.94 5.54
C GLY A 121 4.73 20.18 4.26
N ASP A 122 5.05 21.27 3.57
CA ASP A 122 4.21 21.78 2.47
C ASP A 122 4.67 21.30 1.09
N ASP A 123 5.93 20.85 1.01
CA ASP A 123 6.54 20.34 -0.24
C ASP A 123 6.33 18.83 -0.45
N ALA A 124 5.85 18.12 0.58
CA ALA A 124 5.63 16.68 0.54
C ALA A 124 4.43 16.32 -0.36
N LYS A 125 4.57 15.26 -1.16
CA LYS A 125 3.54 14.87 -2.14
C LYS A 125 3.15 13.41 -1.98
N VAL A 126 1.86 13.14 -2.12
CA VAL A 126 1.32 11.79 -2.24
C VAL A 126 0.35 11.75 -3.41
N TYR A 127 0.52 10.73 -4.26
CA TYR A 127 -0.43 10.39 -5.31
C TYR A 127 -0.95 8.98 -5.04
N THR A 128 -2.25 8.82 -5.09
CA THR A 128 -2.89 7.55 -4.76
C THR A 128 -4.00 7.27 -5.76
N LYS A 129 -4.02 6.04 -6.27
CA LYS A 129 -5.01 5.58 -7.24
C LYS A 129 -5.40 4.13 -6.92
N PRO A 130 -6.31 3.91 -5.96
CA PRO A 130 -6.89 2.60 -5.74
C PRO A 130 -7.94 2.30 -6.82
N GLU A 131 -7.89 1.12 -7.44
CA GLU A 131 -8.71 0.72 -8.59
C GLU A 131 -9.42 -0.62 -8.31
N LEU A 132 -10.72 -0.67 -8.58
CA LEU A 132 -11.52 -1.89 -8.54
C LEU A 132 -12.12 -2.15 -9.93
N GLU A 133 -11.77 -3.28 -10.53
CA GLU A 133 -12.40 -3.78 -11.76
C GLU A 133 -13.10 -5.10 -11.46
N ILE A 134 -14.42 -5.05 -11.31
CA ILE A 134 -15.23 -6.16 -10.78
C ILE A 134 -16.24 -6.60 -11.83
N TYR A 135 -16.16 -7.86 -12.26
CA TYR A 135 -17.08 -8.47 -13.22
C TYR A 135 -17.98 -9.56 -12.61
N ALA A 136 -17.83 -9.86 -11.32
CA ALA A 136 -18.65 -10.82 -10.58
C ALA A 136 -19.68 -10.10 -9.67
N ASP A 137 -20.86 -10.68 -9.53
CA ASP A 137 -21.98 -10.08 -8.81
C ASP A 137 -21.95 -10.36 -7.30
N ASP A 138 -21.68 -11.61 -6.89
CA ASP A 138 -21.65 -12.01 -5.48
C ASP A 138 -20.27 -11.75 -4.89
N VAL A 139 -19.97 -10.49 -4.57
CA VAL A 139 -18.65 -10.09 -4.03
C VAL A 139 -18.76 -9.08 -2.90
N LYS A 140 -17.71 -9.00 -2.09
CA LYS A 140 -17.52 -7.92 -1.11
C LYS A 140 -16.17 -7.27 -1.33
N CYS A 141 -16.15 -6.19 -2.10
CA CYS A 141 -14.94 -5.45 -2.41
C CYS A 141 -15.06 -4.02 -1.90
N SER A 142 -14.01 -3.52 -1.29
CA SER A 142 -13.93 -2.10 -0.92
C SER A 142 -12.49 -1.60 -1.00
N HIS A 143 -12.36 -0.32 -1.31
CA HIS A 143 -11.11 0.39 -1.22
C HIS A 143 -11.29 1.70 -0.45
N GLY A 144 -10.23 2.15 0.21
CA GLY A 144 -10.22 3.39 0.95
C GLY A 144 -8.87 4.08 0.84
N CYS A 145 -8.91 5.40 0.69
CA CYS A 145 -7.70 6.19 0.78
C CYS A 145 -7.90 7.44 1.64
N THR A 146 -6.91 7.73 2.49
CA THR A 146 -6.83 8.97 3.25
C THR A 146 -5.47 9.65 3.03
N ILE A 147 -5.50 10.96 2.92
CA ILE A 147 -4.32 11.83 2.90
C ILE A 147 -4.59 12.96 3.90
N GLY A 148 -3.70 13.14 4.86
CA GLY A 148 -3.84 14.17 5.88
C GLY A 148 -2.49 14.63 6.41
N ARG A 149 -2.55 15.39 7.50
CA ARG A 149 -1.39 15.80 8.29
C ARG A 149 -1.49 15.19 9.68
N LEU A 150 -0.45 15.36 10.49
CA LEU A 150 -0.54 15.08 11.92
C LEU A 150 -1.66 15.93 12.53
N ASP A 151 -2.35 15.36 13.52
CA ASP A 151 -3.39 16.07 14.26
C ASP A 151 -2.76 17.07 15.23
N GLU A 152 -2.85 18.36 14.89
CA GLU A 152 -2.31 19.45 15.69
C GLU A 152 -2.91 19.49 17.12
N GLN A 153 -4.17 19.07 17.30
CA GLN A 153 -4.78 19.00 18.64
C GLN A 153 -4.20 17.84 19.45
N GLY A 154 -3.99 16.69 18.81
CA GLY A 154 -3.29 15.56 19.39
C GLY A 154 -1.85 15.91 19.81
N LEU A 155 -1.10 16.57 18.93
CA LEU A 155 0.26 17.06 19.21
C LEU A 155 0.26 18.09 20.35
N PHE A 156 -0.68 19.03 20.36
CA PHE A 156 -0.82 19.98 21.47
C PHE A 156 -1.15 19.26 22.79
N TYR A 157 -2.05 18.28 22.76
CA TYR A 157 -2.41 17.50 23.94
C TYR A 157 -1.19 16.78 24.53
N LEU A 158 -0.40 16.09 23.70
CA LEU A 158 0.83 15.41 24.13
C LEU A 158 1.83 16.39 24.76
N ARG A 159 2.11 17.51 24.09
CA ARG A 159 3.02 18.55 24.59
C ARG A 159 2.55 19.18 25.91
N SER A 160 1.23 19.37 26.07
CA SER A 160 0.64 19.87 27.32
C SER A 160 0.86 18.93 28.52
N ARG A 161 1.18 17.66 28.28
CA ARG A 161 1.47 16.64 29.30
C ARG A 161 2.98 16.44 29.53
N GLY A 162 3.82 17.31 29.00
CA GLY A 162 5.26 17.31 29.22
C GLY A 162 6.07 16.47 28.22
N VAL A 163 5.44 15.96 27.17
CA VAL A 163 6.13 15.31 26.05
C VAL A 163 6.82 16.37 25.20
N SER A 164 8.10 16.20 24.87
CA SER A 164 8.80 17.17 24.03
C SER A 164 8.25 17.18 22.60
N ASP A 165 8.50 18.26 21.86
CA ASP A 165 8.01 18.39 20.47
C ASP A 165 8.51 17.28 19.54
N ALA A 166 9.72 16.75 19.78
CA ALA A 166 10.29 15.65 19.01
C ALA A 166 9.73 14.26 19.40
N GLU A 167 9.21 14.11 20.61
CA GLU A 167 8.62 12.86 21.11
C GLU A 167 7.10 12.78 20.87
N ALA A 168 6.45 13.93 20.65
CA ALA A 168 5.01 14.07 20.39
C ALA A 168 4.66 13.77 18.93
#